data_AF-T0RYL7-F1
#
_entry.id   AF-T0RYL7-F1
#
_cell.length_a   1.000
_cell.length_b   1.000
_cell.length_c   1.000
_cell.angle_alpha   90.00
_cell.angle_beta   90.00
_cell.angle_gamma   90.00
#
_symmetry.space_group_name_H-M   'P 1'
#
loop_
_entity.id
_entity.type
_entity.pdbx_description
1 polymer ?
#
loop_
_entity_poly.entity_id
_entity_poly.type
_entity_poly.pdbx_seq_one_letter_code
_entity_poly.pdbx_strand_id
1 'polypeptide(L)'
;MDTTLMEEELMAQRDVAKLIVHELRSEVEAYKARVRTMERRLELSETKRIQVTAVARRAKAKIAAHERSTYHEILLLLLGGIIGGFFGWCLGLVVLVLDGPPALAFLLMGPSLACGVILGVACLVAHRKRHEWRQETNAMAQSTKHLRPTSHRIVHRDAPLWRSTLQTAMQLTRSVISYFYNGHA
;
A
#
# COMPACT_ATOMS: atom_id res chain seq x y z
N MET A 1 -2.16 -69.03 -64.04
CA MET A 1 -3.04 -68.99 -62.85
C MET A 1 -2.41 -68.23 -61.69
N ASP A 2 -1.11 -67.92 -61.69
CA ASP A 2 -0.44 -67.20 -60.58
C ASP A 2 -0.70 -65.69 -60.51
N THR A 3 -1.15 -65.06 -61.60
CA THR A 3 -1.34 -63.60 -61.65
C THR A 3 -2.50 -63.12 -60.79
N THR A 4 -3.53 -63.94 -60.60
CA THR A 4 -4.72 -63.57 -59.82
C THR A 4 -4.48 -63.65 -58.31
N LEU A 5 -3.65 -64.61 -57.85
CA LEU A 5 -3.25 -64.72 -56.44
C LEU A 5 -2.38 -63.52 -56.02
N MET A 6 -1.44 -63.12 -56.86
CA MET A 6 -0.58 -61.97 -56.56
C MET A 6 -1.36 -60.64 -56.57
N GLU A 7 -2.39 -60.50 -57.42
CA GLU A 7 -3.28 -59.34 -57.40
C GLU A 7 -4.14 -59.27 -56.12
N GLU A 8 -4.64 -60.41 -55.62
CA GLU A 8 -5.41 -60.48 -54.37
C GLU A 8 -4.55 -60.14 -53.15
N GLU A 9 -3.30 -60.63 -53.09
CA GLU A 9 -2.36 -60.31 -52.02
C GLU A 9 -2.00 -58.81 -51.99
N LEU A 10 -1.79 -58.20 -53.16
CA LEU A 10 -1.55 -56.76 -53.28
C LEU A 10 -2.78 -55.94 -52.88
N MET A 11 -3.99 -56.42 -53.19
CA MET A 11 -5.23 -55.78 -52.74
C MET A 11 -5.40 -55.88 -51.21
N ALA A 12 -5.10 -57.04 -50.61
CA ALA A 12 -5.14 -57.21 -49.17
C ALA A 12 -4.13 -56.30 -48.46
N GLN A 13 -2.89 -56.20 -48.96
CA GLN A 13 -1.89 -55.29 -48.41
C GLN A 13 -2.31 -53.82 -48.52
N ARG A 14 -2.90 -53.43 -49.66
CA ARG A 14 -3.44 -52.09 -49.86
C ARG A 14 -4.56 -51.76 -48.86
N ASP A 15 -5.46 -52.70 -48.60
CA ASP A 15 -6.61 -52.47 -47.72
C ASP A 15 -6.18 -52.43 -46.24
N VAL A 16 -5.19 -53.25 -45.84
CA VAL A 16 -4.53 -53.13 -44.53
C VAL A 16 -3.81 -51.78 -44.40
N ALA A 17 -3.07 -51.34 -45.41
CA ALA A 17 -2.40 -50.04 -45.39
C ALA A 17 -3.40 -48.87 -45.27
N LYS A 18 -4.54 -48.94 -45.95
CA LYS A 18 -5.62 -47.95 -45.81
C LYS A 18 -6.20 -47.92 -44.40
N LEU A 19 -6.40 -49.09 -43.78
CA LEU A 19 -6.91 -49.20 -42.42
C LEU A 19 -5.92 -48.60 -41.42
N ILE A 20 -4.64 -48.92 -41.54
CA ILE A 20 -3.57 -48.36 -40.71
C ILE A 20 -3.49 -46.82 -40.85
N VAL A 21 -3.60 -46.30 -42.08
CA VAL A 21 -3.61 -44.84 -42.30
C VAL A 21 -4.85 -44.19 -41.69
N HIS A 22 -6.00 -44.86 -41.72
CA HIS A 22 -7.22 -44.35 -41.09
C HIS A 22 -7.09 -44.29 -39.56
N GLU A 23 -6.52 -45.34 -38.95
CA GLU A 23 -6.29 -45.41 -37.51
C GLU A 23 -5.22 -44.41 -37.04
N LEU A 24 -4.11 -44.27 -37.78
CA LEU A 24 -3.11 -43.23 -37.51
C LEU A 24 -3.71 -41.81 -37.62
N ARG A 25 -4.60 -41.57 -38.58
CA ARG A 25 -5.29 -40.28 -38.69
C ARG A 25 -6.18 -40.01 -37.49
N SER A 26 -6.94 -41.01 -37.03
CA SER A 26 -7.81 -40.86 -35.87
C SER A 26 -7.00 -40.64 -34.59
N GLU A 27 -5.87 -41.32 -34.43
CA GLU A 27 -4.94 -41.10 -33.31
C GLU A 27 -4.31 -39.70 -33.33
N VAL A 28 -3.88 -39.24 -34.52
CA VAL A 28 -3.32 -37.88 -34.68
C VAL A 28 -4.36 -36.82 -34.36
N GLU A 29 -5.62 -37.00 -34.78
CA GLU A 29 -6.71 -36.09 -34.47
C GLU A 29 -7.04 -36.09 -32.97
N ALA A 30 -7.09 -37.27 -32.35
CA ALA A 30 -7.28 -37.41 -30.91
C ALA A 30 -6.14 -36.78 -30.10
N TYR A 31 -4.90 -36.95 -30.54
CA TYR A 31 -3.73 -36.35 -29.92
C TYR A 31 -3.74 -34.81 -30.06
N LYS A 32 -4.05 -34.29 -31.25
CA LYS A 32 -4.21 -32.84 -31.48
C LYS A 32 -5.30 -32.25 -30.59
N ALA A 33 -6.42 -32.94 -30.41
CA ALA A 33 -7.48 -32.50 -29.50
C ALA A 33 -6.98 -32.43 -28.05
N ARG A 34 -6.26 -33.46 -27.57
CA ARG A 34 -5.69 -33.48 -26.21
C ARG A 34 -4.67 -32.35 -26.00
N VAL A 35 -3.77 -32.12 -26.94
CA VAL A 35 -2.77 -31.04 -26.87
C VAL A 35 -3.46 -29.68 -26.73
N ARG A 36 -4.45 -29.37 -27.58
CA ARG A 36 -5.21 -28.11 -27.47
C ARG A 36 -5.87 -27.92 -26.10
N THR A 37 -6.37 -29.00 -25.49
CA THR A 37 -6.95 -28.91 -24.14
C THR A 37 -5.91 -28.69 -23.05
N MET A 38 -4.71 -29.28 -23.20
CA MET A 38 -3.59 -29.07 -22.27
C MET A 38 -3.06 -27.65 -22.37
N GLU A 39 -2.85 -27.13 -23.58
CA GLU A 39 -2.42 -25.75 -23.83
C GLU A 39 -3.39 -24.74 -23.18
N ARG A 40 -4.69 -24.89 -23.42
CA ARG A 40 -5.71 -24.04 -22.78
C ARG A 40 -5.67 -24.11 -21.24
N ARG A 41 -5.45 -25.30 -20.67
CA ARG A 41 -5.34 -25.46 -19.21
C ARG A 41 -4.06 -24.82 -18.68
N LEU A 42 -2.96 -24.88 -19.44
CA LEU A 42 -1.70 -24.24 -19.09
C LEU A 42 -1.86 -22.71 -19.09
N GLU A 43 -2.42 -22.13 -20.15
CA GLU A 43 -2.70 -20.69 -20.24
C GLU A 43 -3.59 -20.21 -19.08
N LEU A 44 -4.64 -20.97 -18.75
CA LEU A 44 -5.52 -20.67 -17.62
C LEU A 44 -4.79 -20.79 -16.26
N SER A 45 -3.84 -21.71 -16.13
CA SER A 45 -3.01 -21.87 -14.93
C SER A 45 -2.04 -20.70 -14.77
N GLU A 46 -1.37 -20.30 -15.85
CA GLU A 46 -0.41 -19.19 -15.83
C GLU A 46 -1.10 -17.86 -15.54
N THR A 47 -2.23 -17.58 -16.20
CA THR A 47 -3.04 -16.38 -15.93
C THR A 47 -3.51 -16.34 -14.47
N LYS A 48 -3.96 -17.46 -13.91
CA LYS A 48 -4.31 -17.55 -12.47
C LYS A 48 -3.11 -17.31 -11.57
N ARG A 49 -1.93 -17.86 -11.87
CA ARG A 49 -0.70 -17.61 -11.09
C ARG A 49 -0.32 -16.13 -11.11
N ILE A 50 -0.40 -15.47 -12.27
CA ILE A 50 -0.12 -14.03 -12.40
C ILE A 50 -1.13 -13.22 -11.58
N GLN A 51 -2.42 -13.55 -11.63
CA GLN A 51 -3.44 -12.88 -10.83
C GLN A 51 -3.22 -13.06 -9.32
N VAL A 52 -2.96 -14.29 -8.87
CA VAL A 52 -2.71 -14.60 -7.45
C VAL A 52 -1.46 -13.89 -6.95
N THR A 53 -0.37 -13.89 -7.72
CA THR A 53 0.85 -13.17 -7.35
C THR A 53 0.66 -11.66 -7.32
N ALA A 54 -0.12 -11.09 -8.24
CA ALA A 54 -0.49 -9.68 -8.21
C ALA A 54 -1.33 -9.32 -6.97
N VAL A 55 -2.31 -10.16 -6.61
CA VAL A 55 -3.12 -9.99 -5.40
C VAL A 55 -2.25 -10.09 -4.14
N ALA A 56 -1.38 -11.10 -4.06
CA ALA A 56 -0.46 -11.27 -2.94
C ALA A 56 0.49 -10.08 -2.79
N ARG A 57 1.00 -9.54 -3.91
CA ARG A 57 1.85 -8.35 -3.90
C ARG A 57 1.10 -7.11 -3.42
N ARG A 58 -0.15 -6.92 -3.84
CA ARG A 58 -1.01 -5.82 -3.37
C ARG A 58 -1.32 -5.96 -1.88
N ALA A 59 -1.62 -7.17 -1.41
CA ALA A 59 -1.87 -7.45 0.00
C ALA A 59 -0.62 -7.15 0.85
N LYS A 60 0.56 -7.64 0.44
CA LYS A 60 1.84 -7.34 1.12
C LYS A 60 2.12 -5.85 1.16
N ALA A 61 1.90 -5.12 0.06
CA ALA A 61 2.09 -3.67 0.04
C ALA A 61 1.12 -2.94 0.99
N LYS A 62 -0.14 -3.40 1.09
CA LYS A 62 -1.14 -2.84 2.01
C LYS A 62 -0.75 -3.08 3.47
N ILE A 63 -0.27 -4.28 3.81
CA ILE A 63 0.21 -4.63 5.15
C ILE A 63 1.43 -3.78 5.52
N ALA A 64 2.43 -3.68 4.64
CA ALA A 64 3.62 -2.86 4.88
C ALA A 64 3.28 -1.37 5.05
N ALA A 65 2.28 -0.87 4.31
CA ALA A 65 1.79 0.49 4.49
C ALA A 65 1.06 0.68 5.83
N HIS A 66 0.30 -0.32 6.29
CA HIS A 66 -0.33 -0.30 7.61
C HIS A 66 0.70 -0.33 8.73
N GLU A 67 1.67 -1.25 8.70
CA GLU A 67 2.73 -1.35 9.72
C GLU A 67 3.46 -0.01 9.90
N ARG A 68 3.84 0.64 8.80
CA ARG A 68 4.51 1.95 8.87
C ARG A 68 3.63 3.06 9.45
N SER A 69 2.31 2.99 9.23
CA SER A 69 1.35 3.92 9.85
C SER A 69 1.26 3.70 11.34
N THR A 70 1.12 2.45 11.81
CA THR A 70 0.95 2.14 13.24
C THR A 70 2.12 2.60 14.08
N TYR A 71 3.36 2.42 13.59
CA TYR A 71 4.55 2.93 14.29
C TYR A 71 4.51 4.45 14.46
N HIS A 72 4.07 5.19 13.44
CA HIS A 72 3.97 6.64 13.51
C HIS A 72 2.87 7.09 14.48
N GLU A 73 1.75 6.37 14.52
CA GLU A 73 0.63 6.63 15.42
C GLU A 73 1.02 6.46 16.89
N ILE A 74 1.72 5.36 17.21
CA ILE A 74 2.23 5.09 18.56
C ILE A 74 3.24 6.17 18.97
N LEU A 75 4.14 6.58 18.08
CA LEU A 75 5.19 7.55 18.37
C LEU A 75 4.61 8.95 18.61
N LEU A 76 3.59 9.36 17.85
CA LEU A 76 2.89 10.63 18.08
C LEU A 76 2.07 10.63 19.37
N LEU A 77 1.41 9.52 19.71
CA LEU A 77 0.70 9.37 20.99
C LEU A 77 1.68 9.49 22.17
N LEU A 78 2.82 8.81 22.09
CA LEU A 78 3.88 8.90 23.09
C LEU A 78 4.40 10.33 23.23
N LEU A 79 4.68 11.01 22.11
CA LEU A 79 5.17 12.39 22.11
C LEU A 79 4.13 13.35 22.69
N GLY A 80 2.85 13.19 22.33
CA GLY A 80 1.74 13.98 22.88
C GLY A 80 1.58 13.79 24.39
N GLY A 81 1.74 12.55 24.87
CA GLY A 81 1.74 12.24 26.30
C GLY A 81 2.92 12.89 27.05
N ILE A 82 4.13 12.84 26.50
CA ILE A 82 5.32 13.47 27.08
C ILE A 82 5.15 14.99 27.16
N ILE A 83 4.67 15.61 26.08
CA ILE A 83 4.42 17.06 26.03
C ILE A 83 3.33 17.45 27.04
N GLY A 84 2.21 16.71 27.08
CA GLY A 84 1.14 16.93 28.05
C GLY A 84 1.61 16.80 29.50
N GLY A 85 2.40 15.76 29.80
CA GLY A 85 2.99 15.55 31.12
C GLY A 85 3.96 16.67 31.52
N PHE A 86 4.80 17.13 30.59
CA PHE A 86 5.72 18.25 30.82
C PHE A 86 4.95 19.54 31.15
N PHE A 87 3.93 19.87 30.37
CA PHE A 87 3.08 21.04 30.65
C PHE A 87 2.32 20.94 31.97
N GLY A 88 1.77 19.76 32.29
CA GLY A 88 1.12 19.53 33.57
C GLY A 88 2.06 19.69 34.76
N TRP A 89 3.31 19.25 34.61
CA TRP A 89 4.34 19.42 35.64
C TRP A 89 4.75 20.89 35.82
N CYS A 90 4.94 21.64 34.72
CA CYS A 90 5.22 23.08 34.79
C CYS A 90 4.08 23.86 35.45
N LEU A 91 2.82 23.58 35.10
CA LEU A 91 1.64 24.17 35.75
C LEU A 91 1.56 23.83 37.24
N GLY A 92 1.83 22.57 37.60
CA GLY A 92 1.88 22.14 38.99
C GLY A 92 2.94 22.89 39.81
N LEU A 93 4.13 23.12 39.25
CA LEU A 93 5.17 23.92 39.88
C LEU A 93 4.75 25.38 40.08
N VAL A 94 4.08 26.00 39.11
CA VAL A 94 3.58 27.38 39.24
C VAL A 94 2.59 27.50 40.40
N VAL A 95 1.67 26.54 40.53
CA VAL A 95 0.71 26.51 41.65
C VAL A 95 1.44 26.39 42.99
N LEU A 96 2.49 25.58 43.05
CA LEU A 96 3.28 25.36 44.27
C LEU A 96 4.12 26.58 44.66
N VAL A 97 4.64 27.33 43.68
CA VAL A 97 5.39 28.58 43.90
C VAL A 97 4.48 29.72 44.38
N LEU A 98 3.20 29.70 44.00
CA LEU A 98 2.21 30.71 44.42
C LEU A 98 1.50 30.35 45.74
N ASP A 99 2.11 29.49 46.58
CA ASP A 99 1.54 28.98 47.84
C ASP A 99 0.16 28.29 47.67
N GLY A 100 -0.09 27.72 46.50
CA GLY A 100 -1.31 26.96 46.23
C GLY A 100 -1.33 25.60 46.95
N PRO A 101 -2.52 25.07 47.30
CA PRO A 101 -2.65 23.74 47.87
C PRO A 101 -2.09 22.68 46.91
N PRO A 102 -1.28 21.71 47.37
CA PRO A 102 -0.73 20.66 46.50
C PRO A 102 -1.82 19.80 45.84
N ALA A 103 -3.00 19.68 46.47
CA ALA A 103 -4.16 19.02 45.89
C ALA A 103 -4.63 19.65 44.56
N LEU A 104 -4.51 20.97 44.40
CA LEU A 104 -4.84 21.69 43.17
C LEU A 104 -3.83 21.39 42.05
N ALA A 105 -2.56 21.22 42.39
CA ALA A 105 -1.53 20.84 41.43
C ALA A 105 -1.81 19.44 40.84
N PHE A 106 -2.17 18.47 41.68
CA PHE A 106 -2.57 17.14 41.21
C PHE A 106 -3.88 17.15 40.41
N LEU A 107 -4.85 17.98 40.80
CA LEU A 107 -6.12 18.12 40.08
C LEU A 107 -5.91 18.70 38.67
N LEU A 108 -4.97 19.62 38.49
CA LEU A 108 -4.64 20.23 37.19
C LEU A 108 -3.74 19.34 36.32
N MET A 109 -3.03 18.39 36.92
CA MET A 109 -2.16 17.46 36.20
C MET A 109 -2.95 16.48 35.31
N GLY A 110 -4.13 16.04 35.75
CA GLY A 110 -5.00 15.14 34.97
C GLY A 110 -5.51 15.77 33.67
N PRO A 111 -6.19 16.93 33.72
CA PRO A 111 -6.70 17.62 32.54
C PRO A 111 -5.60 18.06 31.57
N SER A 112 -4.41 18.44 32.05
CA SER A 112 -3.27 18.81 31.19
C SER A 112 -2.72 17.62 30.43
N LEU A 113 -2.61 16.44 31.06
CA LEU A 113 -2.30 15.18 30.39
C LEU A 113 -3.38 14.83 29.35
N ALA A 114 -4.66 14.92 29.71
CA ALA A 114 -5.76 14.65 28.79
C ALA A 114 -5.74 15.60 27.57
N CYS A 115 -5.52 16.90 27.78
CA CYS A 115 -5.35 17.87 26.71
C CYS A 115 -4.15 17.54 25.81
N GLY A 116 -3.01 17.15 26.40
CA GLY A 116 -1.81 16.75 25.64
C GLY A 116 -2.06 15.53 24.75
N VAL A 117 -2.78 14.53 25.26
CA VAL A 117 -3.19 13.35 24.49
C VAL A 117 -4.15 13.73 23.36
N ILE A 118 -5.17 14.56 23.63
CA ILE A 118 -6.12 15.04 22.63
C ILE A 118 -5.41 15.83 21.52
N LEU A 119 -4.47 16.71 21.88
CA LEU A 119 -3.66 17.46 20.91
C LEU A 119 -2.76 16.54 20.08
N GLY A 120 -2.15 15.53 20.70
CA GLY A 120 -1.37 14.50 20.00
C GLY A 120 -2.23 13.74 18.97
N VAL A 121 -3.43 13.33 19.36
CA VAL A 121 -4.40 12.65 18.47
C VAL A 121 -4.91 13.59 17.37
N ALA A 122 -5.19 14.86 17.67
CA ALA A 122 -5.62 15.83 16.67
C ALA A 122 -4.50 16.10 15.64
N CYS A 123 -3.25 16.21 16.08
CA CYS A 123 -2.09 16.34 15.21
C CYS A 123 -1.92 15.10 14.32
N LEU A 124 -2.13 13.90 14.87
CA LEU A 124 -2.12 12.64 14.14
C LEU A 124 -3.17 12.60 13.03
N VAL A 125 -4.41 12.95 13.36
CA VAL A 125 -5.53 12.98 12.40
C VAL A 125 -5.26 14.02 11.31
N ALA A 126 -4.76 15.20 11.67
CA ALA A 126 -4.37 16.24 10.72
C ALA A 126 -3.23 15.76 9.80
N HIS A 127 -2.25 15.03 10.34
CA HIS A 127 -1.14 14.48 9.55
C HIS A 127 -1.62 13.38 8.58
N ARG A 128 -2.49 12.46 9.02
CA ARG A 128 -3.11 11.44 8.15
C ARG A 128 -3.90 12.09 7.03
N LYS A 129 -4.79 13.04 7.37
CA LYS A 129 -5.61 13.75 6.40
C LYS A 129 -4.76 14.51 5.39
N ARG A 130 -3.66 15.14 5.83
CA ARG A 130 -2.71 15.81 4.93
C ARG A 130 -2.00 14.82 4.00
N HIS A 131 -1.69 13.62 4.49
CA HIS A 131 -1.06 12.58 3.69
C HIS A 131 -2.01 12.00 2.64
N GLU A 132 -3.28 11.79 3.00
CA GLU A 132 -4.36 11.41 2.09
C GLU A 132 -4.58 12.47 1.02
N TRP A 133 -4.72 13.74 1.42
CA TRP A 133 -4.81 14.88 0.48
C TRP A 133 -3.61 14.95 -0.47
N ARG A 134 -2.39 14.69 0.01
CA ARG A 134 -1.20 14.61 -0.85
C ARG A 134 -1.26 13.43 -1.81
N GLN A 135 -1.82 12.31 -1.43
CA GLN A 135 -1.98 11.15 -2.32
C GLN A 135 -3.05 11.41 -3.38
N GLU A 136 -4.18 11.99 -3.01
CA GLU A 136 -5.25 12.38 -3.94
C GLU A 136 -4.78 13.43 -4.95
N THR A 137 -4.08 14.48 -4.48
CA THR A 137 -3.51 15.51 -5.37
C THR A 137 -2.44 14.93 -6.30
N ASN A 138 -1.60 13.99 -5.84
CA ASN A 138 -0.63 13.32 -6.71
C ASN A 138 -1.29 12.37 -7.71
N ALA A 139 -2.41 11.73 -7.36
CA ALA A 139 -3.18 10.88 -8.27
C ALA A 139 -3.90 11.73 -9.34
N MET A 140 -4.48 12.87 -8.96
CA MET A 140 -5.04 13.85 -9.90
C MET A 140 -3.97 14.47 -10.80
N ALA A 141 -2.78 14.74 -10.24
CA ALA A 141 -1.63 15.20 -11.01
C ALA A 141 -1.09 14.14 -11.98
N GLN A 142 -1.20 12.84 -11.66
CA GLN A 142 -0.85 11.76 -12.59
C GLN A 142 -1.89 11.57 -13.69
N SER A 143 -3.19 11.71 -13.38
CA SER A 143 -4.27 11.67 -14.38
C SER A 143 -4.12 12.78 -15.43
N THR A 144 -3.62 13.95 -15.01
CA THR A 144 -3.35 15.10 -15.89
C THR A 144 -1.99 15.09 -16.58
N LYS A 145 -1.10 14.10 -16.31
CA LYS A 145 0.21 13.97 -16.99
C LYS A 145 0.11 13.63 -18.46
N HIS A 146 -1.03 13.14 -18.94
CA HIS A 146 -1.25 12.95 -20.38
C HIS A 146 -1.38 14.29 -21.15
N LEU A 147 -1.45 15.44 -20.46
CA LEU A 147 -1.73 16.75 -21.06
C LEU A 147 -0.67 17.83 -20.78
N ARG A 148 0.45 17.54 -20.11
CA ARG A 148 1.49 18.55 -19.85
C ARG A 148 2.92 18.07 -20.13
N PRO A 149 3.74 18.86 -20.85
CA PRO A 149 5.14 18.53 -21.05
C PRO A 149 5.89 18.65 -19.71
N THR A 150 6.72 17.66 -19.45
CA THR A 150 7.59 17.52 -18.28
C THR A 150 8.38 18.78 -17.98
N SER A 151 8.15 19.39 -16.81
CA SER A 151 9.13 20.28 -16.18
C SER A 151 9.45 19.82 -14.76
N HIS A 152 10.76 19.68 -14.53
CA HIS A 152 11.48 19.52 -13.27
C HIS A 152 10.89 18.63 -12.16
N ARG A 153 11.37 17.38 -12.15
CA ARG A 153 11.33 16.47 -11.00
C ARG A 153 12.23 17.03 -9.89
N ILE A 154 11.67 17.78 -8.95
CA ILE A 154 12.34 18.09 -7.68
C ILE A 154 12.31 16.81 -6.84
N VAL A 155 13.43 16.10 -6.84
CA VAL A 155 13.69 14.96 -5.96
C VAL A 155 13.88 15.51 -4.55
N HIS A 156 12.85 15.45 -3.71
CA HIS A 156 13.04 15.55 -2.26
C HIS A 156 13.73 14.27 -1.79
N ARG A 157 15.07 14.31 -1.88
CA ARG A 157 16.00 13.36 -1.31
C ARG A 157 15.81 13.33 0.20
N ASP A 158 15.82 12.12 0.75
CA ASP A 158 15.65 11.76 2.16
C ASP A 158 16.28 12.77 3.13
N ALA A 159 15.47 13.71 3.62
CA ALA A 159 15.84 14.48 4.78
C ALA A 159 15.55 13.62 6.02
N PRO A 160 16.46 13.53 7.00
CA PRO A 160 16.23 12.74 8.19
C PRO A 160 14.98 13.24 8.92
N LEU A 161 14.14 12.31 9.37
CA LEU A 161 12.77 12.54 9.86
C LEU A 161 12.67 13.64 10.93
N TRP A 162 13.71 13.81 11.76
CA TRP A 162 13.79 14.84 12.80
C TRP A 162 13.85 16.27 12.23
N ARG A 163 14.40 16.47 11.02
CA ARG A 163 14.38 17.78 10.34
C ARG A 163 12.99 18.14 9.86
N SER A 164 12.24 17.18 9.34
CA SER A 164 10.86 17.44 8.92
C SER A 164 9.96 17.77 10.10
N THR A 165 10.11 17.06 11.22
CA THR A 165 9.33 17.32 12.44
C THR A 165 9.69 18.66 13.07
N LEU A 166 10.97 19.02 13.16
CA LEU A 166 11.42 20.34 13.61
C LEU A 166 10.92 21.46 12.69
N GLN A 167 10.97 21.29 11.38
CA GLN A 167 10.45 22.29 10.45
C GLN A 167 8.95 22.47 10.58
N THR A 168 8.18 21.39 10.77
CA THR A 168 6.74 21.51 11.04
C THR A 168 6.46 22.13 12.41
N ALA A 169 7.27 21.82 13.43
CA ALA A 169 7.14 22.43 14.76
C ALA A 169 7.48 23.93 14.72
N MET A 170 8.51 24.32 13.98
CA MET A 170 8.84 25.72 13.72
C MET A 170 7.75 26.44 12.92
N GLN A 171 7.16 25.80 11.91
CA GLN A 171 6.06 26.40 11.16
C GLN A 171 4.80 26.56 12.01
N LEU A 172 4.47 25.57 12.83
CA LEU A 172 3.34 25.61 13.76
C LEU A 172 3.55 26.71 14.81
N THR A 173 4.72 26.78 15.44
CA THR A 173 5.04 27.85 16.39
C THR A 173 4.98 29.22 15.73
N ARG A 174 5.49 29.38 14.50
CA ARG A 174 5.38 30.65 13.76
C ARG A 174 3.93 31.01 13.43
N SER A 175 3.11 30.04 13.04
CA SER A 175 1.69 30.28 12.77
C SER A 175 0.89 30.62 14.02
N VAL A 176 1.20 29.97 15.14
CA VAL A 176 0.57 30.24 16.44
C VAL A 176 0.99 31.62 16.95
N ILE A 177 2.28 31.97 16.86
CA ILE A 177 2.78 33.30 17.20
C ILE A 177 2.13 34.36 16.31
N SER A 178 2.04 34.15 14.99
CA SER A 178 1.36 35.11 14.11
C SER A 178 -0.14 35.25 14.38
N TYR A 179 -0.79 34.17 14.82
CA TYR A 179 -2.20 34.18 15.20
C TYR A 179 -2.42 34.98 16.49
N PHE A 180 -1.55 34.82 17.49
CA PHE A 180 -1.60 35.61 18.72
C PHE A 180 -1.19 37.07 18.51
N TYR A 181 -0.27 37.36 17.57
CA TYR A 181 0.18 38.73 17.29
C TYR A 181 -0.80 39.50 16.40
N ASN A 182 -1.48 38.85 15.45
CA ASN A 182 -2.48 39.48 14.58
C ASN A 182 -3.92 39.39 15.11
N GLY A 183 -4.15 38.69 16.22
CA GLY A 183 -5.46 38.61 16.89
C GLY A 183 -5.76 39.79 17.85
N HIS A 184 -4.87 40.78 17.93
CA HIS A 184 -4.98 41.97 18.79
C HIS A 184 -4.95 43.30 18.02
N ALA A 185 -5.38 43.30 16.76
CA ALA A 185 -5.69 44.52 16.01
C ALA A 185 -7.20 44.60 15.74
#